data_AF-A0A0D6LKS2-F1
#
_entry.id   AF-A0A0D6LKS2-F1
#
_cell.length_a   1.000
_cell.length_b   1.000
_cell.length_c   1.000
_cell.angle_alpha   90.00
_cell.angle_beta   90.00
_cell.angle_gamma   90.00
#
_symmetry.space_group_name_H-M   'P 1'
#
loop_
_entity.id
_entity.type
_entity.pdbx_description
1 polymer ?
#
loop_
_entity_poly.entity_id
_entity_poly.type
_entity_poly.pdbx_seq_one_letter_code
_entity_poly.pdbx_strand_id
1 'polypeptide(L)'
;MDLDGYKLTQERAACGDLRNKSGHCRIIEGTLIPEDPRNLDLQNLEELYGRFLMSKTLMVRLPHMPKLKKIEWMGNSKFPAITIESNPNLESIAELARLQEIVLGPGHLSVEIRDNPKLCIEPEYMQTKFVKQYARHIRECGIEKGMRSSNFKGSSSNARKA
;
A
#
# COMPACT_ATOMS: atom_id res chain seq x y z
N MET A 1 -38.87 -8.01 36.51
CA MET A 1 -38.02 -6.90 36.05
C MET A 1 -37.32 -7.43 34.83
N ASP A 2 -37.81 -7.05 33.65
CA ASP A 2 -37.28 -7.48 32.36
C ASP A 2 -36.52 -6.33 31.70
N LEU A 3 -35.37 -6.71 31.11
CA LEU A 3 -34.70 -6.18 29.91
C LEU A 3 -34.12 -4.76 29.92
N ASP A 4 -32.78 -4.68 29.94
CA ASP A 4 -31.89 -3.84 29.11
C ASP A 4 -30.45 -3.93 29.67
N GLY A 5 -29.37 -4.27 28.97
CA GLY A 5 -29.16 -4.61 27.58
C GLY A 5 -27.87 -5.43 27.41
N TYR A 6 -28.01 -6.66 26.94
CA TYR A 6 -26.92 -7.37 26.28
C TYR A 6 -26.76 -6.75 24.88
N LYS A 7 -25.84 -5.80 24.69
CA LYS A 7 -25.16 -5.58 23.39
C LYS A 7 -24.02 -4.56 23.43
N LEU A 8 -22.93 -4.96 22.78
CA LEU A 8 -21.86 -4.17 22.12
C LEU A 8 -20.79 -3.64 23.11
N THR A 9 -19.55 -4.12 23.13
CA THR A 9 -18.68 -4.47 22.00
C THR A 9 -17.70 -5.57 22.40
N GLN A 10 -17.61 -6.60 21.57
CA GLN A 10 -16.37 -7.34 21.35
C GLN A 10 -15.29 -6.29 21.06
N GLU A 11 -14.46 -5.97 22.05
CA GLU A 11 -13.33 -5.06 21.90
C GLU A 11 -12.60 -5.45 20.62
N ARG A 12 -12.50 -4.51 19.67
CA ARG A 12 -11.67 -4.71 18.49
C ARG A 12 -10.30 -5.08 19.04
N ALA A 13 -9.76 -6.25 18.71
CA ALA A 13 -8.48 -6.72 19.24
C ALA A 13 -7.37 -5.73 18.83
N ALA A 14 -7.18 -4.71 19.64
CA ALA A 14 -6.33 -3.57 19.38
C ALA A 14 -5.00 -3.77 20.11
N CYS A 15 -3.91 -3.52 19.39
CA CYS A 15 -2.57 -3.77 19.87
C CYS A 15 -1.71 -2.53 19.70
N GLY A 16 -1.16 -2.03 20.80
CA GLY A 16 -0.20 -0.93 20.79
C GLY A 16 1.23 -1.37 20.44
N ASP A 17 2.16 -0.43 20.60
CA ASP A 17 3.59 -0.63 20.29
C ASP A 17 4.32 -1.60 21.23
N LEU A 18 3.76 -1.94 22.39
CA LEU A 18 4.34 -2.88 23.35
C LEU A 18 3.97 -4.35 23.08
N ARG A 19 3.19 -4.63 22.02
CA ARG A 19 2.81 -6.00 21.66
C ARG A 19 4.03 -6.85 21.31
N ASN A 20 3.91 -8.16 21.50
CA ASN A 20 4.94 -9.14 21.12
C ASN A 20 4.62 -9.90 19.82
N LYS A 21 3.33 -9.95 19.42
CA LYS A 21 2.87 -10.58 18.19
C LYS A 21 1.62 -9.85 17.67
N SER A 22 1.46 -9.79 16.35
CA SER A 22 0.36 -9.09 15.69
C SER A 22 -0.76 -10.00 15.16
N GLY A 23 -0.59 -11.33 15.17
CA GLY A 23 -1.52 -12.25 14.49
C GLY A 23 -2.97 -12.22 15.01
N HIS A 24 -3.18 -11.81 16.27
CA HIS A 24 -4.53 -11.66 16.86
C HIS A 24 -5.09 -10.23 16.71
N CYS A 25 -4.28 -9.28 16.26
CA CYS A 25 -4.62 -7.87 16.22
C CYS A 25 -5.47 -7.57 15.00
N ARG A 26 -6.63 -6.96 15.23
CA ARG A 26 -7.46 -6.33 14.19
C ARG A 26 -7.10 -4.86 14.01
N ILE A 27 -6.63 -4.22 15.08
CA ILE A 27 -6.16 -2.84 15.06
C ILE A 27 -4.73 -2.81 15.57
N ILE A 28 -3.88 -2.04 14.90
CA ILE A 28 -2.55 -1.68 15.42
C ILE A 28 -2.48 -0.17 15.62
N GLU A 29 -2.05 0.23 16.80
CA GLU A 29 -1.74 1.62 17.13
C GLU A 29 -0.23 1.78 17.20
N GLY A 30 0.31 2.73 16.44
CA GLY A 30 1.74 3.01 16.35
C GLY A 30 2.36 2.65 14.99
N THR A 31 3.69 2.52 14.95
CA THR A 31 4.40 2.32 13.68
C THR A 31 4.45 0.83 13.31
N LEU A 32 3.93 0.48 12.14
CA LEU A 32 4.05 -0.84 11.55
C LEU A 32 5.31 -0.91 10.67
N ILE A 33 6.30 -1.67 11.13
CA ILE A 33 7.49 -2.05 10.35
C ILE A 33 7.31 -3.51 9.90
N PRO A 34 7.12 -3.80 8.60
CA PRO A 34 6.80 -5.14 8.13
C PRO A 34 7.85 -6.22 8.45
N GLU A 35 9.13 -5.83 8.52
CA GLU A 35 10.24 -6.74 8.82
C GLU A 35 10.37 -7.06 10.33
N ASP A 36 9.69 -6.30 11.19
CA ASP A 36 9.71 -6.54 12.63
C ASP A 36 9.12 -7.93 12.94
N PRO A 37 9.81 -8.80 13.72
CA PRO A 37 9.34 -10.14 14.05
C PRO A 37 7.93 -10.21 14.64
N ARG A 38 7.44 -9.11 15.24
CA ARG A 38 6.08 -9.03 15.78
C ARG A 38 5.02 -9.02 14.68
N ASN A 39 5.37 -8.60 13.47
CA ASN A 39 4.49 -8.38 12.32
C ASN A 39 4.58 -9.48 11.25
N LEU A 40 5.13 -10.65 11.59
CA LEU A 40 5.19 -11.80 10.67
C LEU A 40 3.81 -12.33 10.29
N ASP A 41 2.81 -12.14 11.15
CA ASP A 41 1.41 -12.49 10.90
C ASP A 41 0.53 -11.25 11.09
N LEU A 42 -0.08 -10.81 9.99
CA LEU A 42 -1.00 -9.66 9.92
C LEU A 42 -2.32 -10.02 9.23
N GLN A 43 -2.69 -11.30 9.16
CA GLN A 43 -3.88 -11.74 8.43
C GLN A 43 -5.19 -11.14 8.97
N ASN A 44 -5.20 -10.76 10.25
CA ASN A 44 -6.34 -10.18 10.93
C ASN A 44 -6.33 -8.65 10.96
N LEU A 45 -5.24 -8.00 10.55
CA LEU A 45 -5.10 -6.56 10.59
C LEU A 45 -6.12 -5.90 9.65
N GLU A 46 -6.95 -5.02 10.21
CA GLU A 46 -7.96 -4.26 9.49
C GLU A 46 -7.62 -2.78 9.41
N GLU A 47 -7.11 -2.21 10.50
CA GLU A 47 -6.90 -0.77 10.65
C GLU A 47 -5.54 -0.50 11.31
N LEU A 48 -4.77 0.42 10.75
CA LEU A 48 -3.53 0.92 11.31
C LEU A 48 -3.71 2.39 11.71
N TYR A 49 -3.69 2.67 13.01
CA TYR A 49 -3.64 4.03 13.56
C TYR A 49 -2.17 4.39 13.82
N GLY A 50 -1.49 4.81 12.76
CA GLY A 50 -0.08 5.12 12.80
C GLY A 50 0.56 5.14 11.42
N ARG A 51 1.86 4.81 11.38
CA ARG A 51 2.66 4.84 10.14
C ARG A 51 2.96 3.45 9.63
N PHE A 52 2.92 3.26 8.32
CA PHE A 52 3.49 2.11 7.64
C PHE A 52 4.89 2.46 7.14
N LEU A 53 5.93 1.80 7.64
CA LEU A 53 7.31 2.11 7.32
C LEU A 53 8.07 0.88 6.82
N MET A 54 8.45 0.90 5.55
CA MET A 54 9.30 -0.10 4.90
C MET A 54 10.44 0.59 4.15
N SER A 55 11.60 0.68 4.78
CA SER A 55 12.77 1.36 4.22
C SER A 55 14.00 0.46 4.33
N LYS A 56 14.78 0.36 3.24
CA LYS A 56 16.08 -0.34 3.21
C LYS A 56 16.02 -1.82 3.62
N THR A 57 14.91 -2.50 3.31
CA THR A 57 14.71 -3.92 3.62
C THR A 57 15.10 -4.81 2.43
N LEU A 58 15.39 -6.09 2.68
CA LEU A 58 15.62 -7.09 1.63
C LEU A 58 14.36 -7.91 1.30
N MET A 59 13.21 -7.56 1.87
CA MET A 59 11.95 -8.26 1.66
C MET A 59 11.53 -8.20 0.18
N VAL A 60 11.07 -9.34 -0.33
CA VAL A 60 10.58 -9.45 -1.71
C VAL A 60 9.12 -8.99 -1.82
N ARG A 61 8.34 -9.24 -0.76
CA ARG A 61 6.90 -8.95 -0.69
C ARG A 61 6.53 -8.43 0.68
N LEU A 62 5.43 -7.68 0.74
CA LEU A 62 4.79 -7.30 1.99
C LEU A 62 4.20 -8.55 2.68
N PRO A 63 4.12 -8.57 4.04
CA PRO A 63 3.33 -9.56 4.75
C PRO A 63 1.88 -9.52 4.27
N HIS A 64 1.24 -10.69 4.23
CA HIS A 64 -0.15 -10.79 3.78
C HIS A 64 -1.10 -10.09 4.77
N MET A 65 -1.85 -9.10 4.27
CA MET A 65 -2.75 -8.21 5.02
C MET A 65 -4.11 -8.08 4.31
N PRO A 66 -4.82 -9.20 4.06
CA PRO A 66 -6.01 -9.22 3.19
C PRO A 66 -7.18 -8.38 3.71
N LYS A 67 -7.20 -8.06 5.01
CA LYS A 67 -8.27 -7.31 5.67
C LYS A 67 -7.92 -5.84 5.88
N LEU A 68 -6.68 -5.42 5.60
CA LEU A 68 -6.23 -4.06 5.84
C LEU A 68 -6.96 -3.11 4.87
N LYS A 69 -7.77 -2.23 5.45
CA LYS A 69 -8.65 -1.31 4.71
C LYS A 69 -8.35 0.15 5.00
N LYS A 70 -7.74 0.45 6.16
CA LYS A 70 -7.56 1.81 6.65
C LYS A 70 -6.17 2.03 7.25
N ILE A 71 -5.57 3.17 6.90
CA ILE A 71 -4.42 3.75 7.60
C ILE A 71 -4.78 5.17 8.02
N GLU A 72 -4.60 5.49 9.30
CA GLU A 72 -4.85 6.81 9.86
C GLU A 72 -3.61 7.36 10.55
N TRP A 73 -3.17 8.55 10.15
CA TRP A 73 -1.99 9.21 10.69
C TRP A 73 -2.27 10.67 11.06
N MET A 74 -2.48 10.89 12.36
CA MET A 74 -2.71 12.21 12.97
C MET A 74 -1.46 12.79 13.64
N GLY A 75 -0.27 12.22 13.40
CA GLY A 75 0.97 12.59 14.08
C GLY A 75 1.73 13.78 13.45
N ASN A 76 3.05 13.64 13.26
CA ASN A 76 3.89 14.73 12.76
C ASN A 76 3.77 14.87 11.23
N SER A 77 3.48 16.10 10.76
CA SER A 77 3.32 16.44 9.35
C SER A 77 4.56 16.21 8.47
N LYS A 78 5.76 16.19 9.07
CA LYS A 78 7.03 16.00 8.35
C LYS A 78 7.19 14.60 7.77
N PHE A 79 6.41 13.63 8.24
CA PHE A 79 6.57 12.23 7.84
C PHE A 79 5.31 11.71 7.15
N PRO A 80 5.45 10.99 6.01
CA PRO A 80 4.32 10.32 5.38
C PRO A 80 3.67 9.27 6.28
N ALA A 81 2.37 9.06 6.10
CA ALA A 81 1.64 7.94 6.72
C ALA A 81 2.13 6.59 6.20
N ILE A 82 2.52 6.52 4.91
CA ILE A 82 3.12 5.33 4.30
C ILE A 82 4.46 5.72 3.66
N THR A 83 5.53 5.01 4.03
CA THR A 83 6.86 5.16 3.42
C THR A 83 7.34 3.80 2.93
N ILE A 84 7.61 3.68 1.63
CA ILE A 84 8.20 2.51 0.98
C ILE A 84 9.38 2.96 0.14
N GLU A 85 10.60 2.85 0.66
CA GLU A 85 11.77 3.39 -0.01
C GLU A 85 13.00 2.48 0.01
N SER A 86 13.79 2.54 -1.06
CA SER A 86 15.11 1.87 -1.11
C SER A 86 15.07 0.36 -0.82
N ASN A 87 14.02 -0.35 -1.25
CA ASN A 87 13.92 -1.80 -1.10
C ASN A 87 14.31 -2.49 -2.42
N PRO A 88 15.55 -3.00 -2.56
CA PRO A 88 16.09 -3.49 -3.84
C PRO A 88 15.36 -4.73 -4.39
N ASN A 89 14.70 -5.49 -3.52
CA ASN A 89 14.04 -6.74 -3.87
C ASN A 89 12.52 -6.67 -3.86
N LEU A 90 11.91 -5.55 -3.43
CA LEU A 90 10.47 -5.45 -3.34
C LEU A 90 9.85 -5.49 -4.74
N GLU A 91 8.98 -6.47 -4.97
CA GLU A 91 8.35 -6.71 -6.28
C GLU A 91 6.93 -6.14 -6.36
N SER A 92 6.21 -6.09 -5.24
CA SER A 92 4.77 -5.79 -5.21
C SER A 92 4.35 -5.00 -3.97
N ILE A 93 3.33 -4.15 -4.14
CA ILE A 93 2.60 -3.45 -3.07
C ILE A 93 1.09 -3.80 -3.06
N ALA A 94 0.72 -4.96 -3.60
CA ALA A 94 -0.67 -5.40 -3.73
C ALA A 94 -1.49 -5.28 -2.43
N GLU A 95 -0.87 -5.57 -1.29
CA GLU A 95 -1.50 -5.49 0.05
C GLU A 95 -1.96 -4.07 0.41
N LEU A 96 -1.30 -3.03 -0.13
CA LEU A 96 -1.65 -1.63 0.09
C LEU A 96 -2.54 -1.07 -1.03
N ALA A 97 -2.47 -1.65 -2.23
CA ALA A 97 -3.29 -1.21 -3.37
C ALA A 97 -4.80 -1.36 -3.12
N ARG A 98 -5.19 -2.19 -2.14
CA ARG A 98 -6.57 -2.45 -1.71
C ARG A 98 -7.07 -1.52 -0.60
N LEU A 99 -6.22 -0.64 -0.08
CA LEU A 99 -6.62 0.34 0.93
C LEU A 99 -7.79 1.19 0.43
N GLN A 100 -8.80 1.30 1.27
CA GLN A 100 -10.01 2.07 0.98
C GLN A 100 -9.87 3.50 1.50
N GLU A 101 -9.19 3.66 2.63
CA GLU A 101 -9.12 4.92 3.35
C GLU A 101 -7.70 5.21 3.86
N ILE A 102 -7.21 6.41 3.57
CA ILE A 102 -6.02 6.99 4.20
C ILE A 102 -6.46 8.31 4.84
N VAL A 103 -6.50 8.35 6.17
CA VAL A 103 -6.91 9.53 6.94
C VAL A 103 -5.66 10.25 7.43
N LEU A 104 -5.58 11.56 7.19
CA LEU A 104 -4.40 12.36 7.46
C LEU A 104 -4.76 13.56 8.32
N GLY A 105 -3.90 13.88 9.27
CA GLY A 105 -3.96 15.15 9.97
C GLY A 105 -3.65 16.34 9.04
N PRO A 106 -4.03 17.57 9.44
CA PRO A 106 -3.84 18.77 8.62
C PRO A 106 -2.37 18.97 8.19
N GLY A 107 -2.15 19.10 6.88
CA GLY A 107 -0.81 19.35 6.31
C GLY A 107 0.13 18.14 6.28
N HIS A 108 -0.37 16.92 6.54
CA HIS A 108 0.47 15.72 6.58
C HIS A 108 0.72 15.16 5.18
N LEU A 109 1.93 14.62 4.99
CA LEU A 109 2.26 13.84 3.81
C LEU A 109 1.52 12.49 3.84
N SER A 110 1.03 12.07 2.68
CA SER A 110 0.20 10.88 2.55
C SER A 110 1.06 9.63 2.39
N VAL A 111 1.66 9.47 1.20
CA VAL A 111 2.37 8.27 0.77
C VAL A 111 3.62 8.66 0.02
N GLU A 112 4.73 8.02 0.34
CA GLU A 112 6.01 8.15 -0.38
C GLU A 112 6.50 6.77 -0.81
N ILE A 113 6.64 6.58 -2.13
CA ILE A 113 7.14 5.34 -2.73
C ILE A 113 8.23 5.69 -3.73
N ARG A 114 9.49 5.33 -3.44
CA ARG A 114 10.63 5.69 -4.29
C ARG A 114 11.77 4.68 -4.19
N ASP A 115 12.66 4.67 -5.18
CA ASP A 115 13.91 3.90 -5.15
C ASP A 115 13.72 2.38 -4.89
N ASN A 116 12.62 1.81 -5.37
CA ASN A 116 12.35 0.36 -5.32
C ASN A 116 12.49 -0.23 -6.75
N PRO A 117 13.70 -0.63 -7.19
CA PRO A 117 14.01 -0.88 -8.61
C PRO A 117 13.25 -2.06 -9.23
N LYS A 118 12.86 -3.06 -8.44
CA LYS A 118 12.10 -4.23 -8.90
C LYS A 118 10.58 -4.06 -8.77
N LEU A 119 10.13 -3.02 -8.09
CA LEU A 119 8.71 -2.79 -7.84
C LEU A 119 7.98 -2.52 -9.15
N CYS A 120 6.87 -3.23 -9.36
CA CYS A 120 5.89 -2.96 -10.39
C CYS A 120 4.48 -3.13 -9.81
N ILE A 121 3.47 -2.66 -10.52
CA ILE A 121 2.06 -2.81 -10.13
C ILE A 121 1.42 -3.89 -10.99
N GLU A 122 0.77 -4.88 -10.38
CA GLU A 122 0.05 -5.90 -11.13
C GLU A 122 -1.17 -5.29 -11.87
N PRO A 123 -1.49 -5.75 -13.09
CA PRO A 123 -2.51 -5.14 -13.94
C PRO A 123 -3.88 -4.95 -13.26
N GLU A 124 -4.29 -5.91 -12.41
CA GLU A 124 -5.55 -5.86 -11.66
C GLU A 124 -5.61 -4.70 -10.65
N TYR A 125 -4.46 -4.18 -10.20
CA TYR A 125 -4.39 -3.09 -9.23
C TYR A 125 -4.18 -1.72 -9.87
N MET A 126 -3.86 -1.65 -11.16
CA MET A 126 -3.58 -0.38 -11.86
C MET A 126 -4.73 0.64 -11.77
N GLN A 127 -5.97 0.14 -11.65
CA GLN A 127 -7.16 0.98 -11.62
C GLN A 127 -7.63 1.36 -10.22
N THR A 128 -6.98 0.87 -9.16
CA THR A 128 -7.39 1.19 -7.78
C THR A 128 -7.13 2.66 -7.46
N LYS A 129 -7.94 3.20 -6.53
CA LYS A 129 -7.80 4.59 -6.08
C LYS A 129 -6.41 4.84 -5.51
N PHE A 130 -5.89 3.90 -4.71
CA PHE A 130 -4.56 3.98 -4.13
C PHE A 130 -3.48 4.14 -5.21
N VAL A 131 -3.48 3.27 -6.22
CA VAL A 131 -2.45 3.29 -7.25
C VAL A 131 -2.52 4.57 -8.08
N LYS A 132 -3.73 4.95 -8.53
CA LYS A 132 -3.93 6.19 -9.30
C LYS A 132 -3.43 7.44 -8.59
N GLN A 133 -3.57 7.47 -7.25
CA GLN A 133 -3.21 8.64 -6.45
C GLN A 133 -1.74 8.65 -6.01
N TYR A 134 -1.17 7.50 -5.66
CA TYR A 134 0.12 7.44 -4.96
C TYR A 134 1.22 6.63 -5.66
N ALA A 135 0.86 5.75 -6.60
CA ALA A 135 1.79 4.82 -7.23
C ALA A 135 1.77 4.89 -8.77
N ARG A 136 1.15 5.93 -9.36
CA ARG A 136 1.02 6.08 -10.82
C ARG A 136 2.36 6.14 -11.56
N HIS A 137 3.44 6.57 -10.89
CA HIS A 137 4.78 6.62 -11.44
C HIS A 137 5.48 5.26 -11.51
N ILE A 138 4.91 4.22 -10.88
CA ILE A 138 5.41 2.86 -10.91
C ILE A 138 4.86 2.17 -12.16
N ARG A 139 5.73 1.42 -12.85
CA ARG A 139 5.35 0.66 -14.06
C ARG A 139 4.43 -0.50 -13.74
N GLU A 140 3.60 -0.88 -14.70
CA GLU A 140 2.85 -2.14 -14.66
C GLU A 140 3.79 -3.35 -14.80
N CYS A 141 3.50 -4.45 -14.11
CA CYS A 141 4.23 -5.71 -14.22
C CYS A 141 4.00 -6.37 -15.59
N GLY A 142 4.98 -7.14 -16.07
CA GLY A 142 4.86 -7.85 -17.36
C GLY A 142 4.98 -6.98 -18.61
N ILE A 143 5.00 -5.65 -18.48
CA ILE A 143 5.40 -4.75 -19.57
C ILE A 143 6.93 -4.76 -19.66
N GLU A 144 7.46 -5.62 -20.52
CA GLU A 144 8.88 -5.58 -20.88
C GLU A 144 9.24 -4.20 -21.43
N LYS A 145 10.41 -3.68 -21.04
CA LYS A 145 11.02 -2.47 -21.61
C LYS A 145 11.41 -2.73 -23.08
N GLY A 146 10.42 -2.84 -23.96
CA GLY A 146 10.61 -3.28 -25.35
C GLY A 146 9.46 -2.94 -26.29
N MET A 147 8.24 -2.76 -25.80
CA MET A 147 7.15 -2.20 -26.62
C MET A 147 7.21 -0.67 -26.65
N ARG A 148 8.28 -0.14 -27.24
CA ARG A 148 8.11 1.06 -28.06
C ARG A 148 7.16 0.63 -29.17
N SER A 149 5.98 1.24 -29.27
CA SER A 149 5.12 1.12 -30.44
C SER A 149 5.92 1.46 -31.70
N SER A 150 6.49 0.45 -32.33
CA SER A 150 7.05 0.54 -33.66
C SER A 150 5.90 0.33 -34.65
N ASN A 151 5.77 1.30 -35.55
CA ASN A 151 5.11 1.20 -36.85
C ASN A 151 3.57 1.19 -36.90
N PHE A 152 2.98 2.39 -36.82
CA PHE A 152 2.02 2.80 -37.84
C PHE A 152 2.78 3.55 -38.95
N LYS A 153 3.35 2.79 -39.89
CA LYS A 153 3.78 3.30 -41.21
C LYS A 153 3.46 2.25 -42.26
N GLY A 154 2.55 2.59 -43.16
CA GLY A 154 2.12 1.84 -44.34
C GLY A 154 0.71 2.27 -44.70
N SER A 155 0.42 3.01 -45.76
CA SER A 155 1.16 3.18 -47.02
C SER A 155 0.95 4.57 -47.62
N SER A 156 2.03 5.07 -48.20
CA SER A 156 2.07 6.25 -49.07
C SER A 156 1.80 5.82 -50.51
N SER A 157 1.06 6.61 -51.29
CA SER A 157 1.37 6.83 -52.71
C SER A 157 0.78 8.15 -53.20
N ASN A 158 1.66 8.90 -53.88
CA ASN A 158 1.46 10.23 -54.46
C ASN A 158 0.45 10.24 -55.63
N ALA A 159 -0.19 11.40 -55.85
CA ALA A 159 -0.51 11.88 -57.20
C ALA A 159 -0.43 13.42 -57.23
N ARG A 160 0.05 13.93 -58.35
CA ARG A 160 0.67 15.24 -58.57
C ARG A 160 -0.34 16.38 -58.78
N LYS A 161 0.15 17.59 -58.53
CA LYS A 161 -0.24 18.90 -59.10
C LYS A 161 -0.85 18.81 -60.51
N ALA A 162 -1.95 19.54 -60.70
CA ALA A 162 -2.17 20.46 -61.81
C ALA A 162 -2.85 21.71 -61.23
#